data_AF-A0A661FS32-F1
#
_entry.id   AF-A0A661FS32-F1
#
_cell.length_a   1.000
_cell.length_b   1.000
_cell.length_c   1.000
_cell.angle_alpha   90.00
_cell.angle_beta   90.00
_cell.angle_gamma   90.00
#
_symmetry.space_group_name_H-M   'P 1'
#
loop_
_entity.id
_entity.type
_entity.pdbx_description
1 polymer ?
#
loop_
_entity_poly.entity_id
_entity_poly.type
_entity_poly.pdbx_seq_one_letter_code
_entity_poly.pdbx_strand_id
1 'polypeptide(L)'
;MFMFLTLSPAIFAAADEDREAVRFAVENLLQSGQLSIGNVDIAAGELLAEFYERRDYAPAWTDNNKAAQLVRLIEATELDGLDPSDYHFDAVKGFQLSLAAGRLTTAADIADADLVLTDSLIRLGYHQRFGKVNPYSLDPHWNFRRELNGKNPAVAIQQAMDSNSLAEYLQAVFPRGWVYTQLRDGLARYREIAASGGWPQIPDGPTLRPGATDSRLATLMQRLAISGDMDNIQTFAPVAEYDEVLQEGVRNFQERHGLDADAIIGPATISALNVSAEARVRQLEINLERARWVLDDIEDDFILVNIAGFRVYLMRDRKIAWESKVQVGKTYHQSPVFRDEMKYLVFNPTWTVPY
;
A
#
# COMPACT_ATOMS: atom_id res chain seq x y z
N MET A 1 17.12 55.72 -2.16
CA MET A 1 16.45 55.58 -0.85
C MET A 1 16.50 54.09 -0.50
N PHE A 2 17.54 53.67 0.21
CA PHE A 2 17.72 52.27 0.65
C PHE A 2 16.93 52.08 1.94
N MET A 3 15.85 51.30 1.87
CA MET A 3 15.04 50.93 3.02
C MET A 3 15.72 49.72 3.69
N PHE A 4 16.48 49.97 4.75
CA PHE A 4 16.98 48.90 5.62
C PHE A 4 15.80 48.36 6.43
N LEU A 5 15.36 47.14 6.14
CA LEU A 5 14.50 46.36 7.03
C LEU A 5 15.33 45.96 8.26
N THR A 6 15.19 46.72 9.35
CA THR A 6 15.71 46.32 10.67
C THR A 6 14.76 45.30 11.27
N LEU A 7 15.12 44.01 11.19
CA LEU A 7 14.46 42.96 11.98
C LEU A 7 14.67 43.25 13.48
N SER A 8 13.59 43.13 14.27
CA SER A 8 13.59 43.43 15.70
C SER A 8 14.38 42.37 16.49
N PRO A 9 15.23 42.73 17.47
CA PRO A 9 16.07 41.79 18.24
C PRO A 9 15.27 40.71 19.00
N ALA A 10 14.00 40.97 19.31
CA ALA A 10 13.11 39.98 19.96
C ALA A 10 12.76 38.79 19.05
N ILE A 11 12.68 39.00 17.72
CA ILE A 11 12.39 37.92 16.76
C ILE A 11 13.60 36.99 16.64
N PHE A 12 14.82 37.54 16.75
CA PHE A 12 16.05 36.78 16.68
C PHE A 12 16.22 35.88 17.91
N ALA A 13 15.92 36.39 19.11
CA ALA A 13 16.01 35.62 20.36
C ALA A 13 15.02 34.44 20.41
N ALA A 14 13.77 34.63 19.95
CA ALA A 14 12.79 33.55 19.90
C ALA A 14 13.18 32.44 18.91
N ALA A 15 13.71 32.81 17.73
CA ALA A 15 14.19 31.85 16.75
C ALA A 15 15.39 31.03 17.24
N ASP A 16 16.24 31.62 18.10
CA ASP A 16 17.33 30.90 18.77
C ASP A 16 16.80 29.95 19.86
N GLU A 17 15.80 30.35 20.64
CA GLU A 17 15.14 29.48 21.63
C GLU A 17 14.48 28.26 20.99
N ASP A 18 13.79 28.42 19.85
CA ASP A 18 13.16 27.33 19.11
C ASP A 18 14.20 26.32 18.60
N ARG A 19 15.32 26.81 18.05
CA ARG A 19 16.44 25.97 17.58
C ARG A 19 17.04 25.17 18.73
N GLU A 20 17.25 25.82 19.87
CA GLU A 20 17.78 25.19 21.07
C GLU A 20 16.86 24.10 21.63
N ALA A 21 15.55 24.32 21.62
CA ALA A 21 14.57 23.30 22.04
C ALA A 21 14.58 22.07 21.13
N VAL A 22 14.60 22.28 19.80
CA VAL A 22 14.72 21.18 18.82
C VAL A 22 16.05 20.44 19.02
N ARG A 23 17.17 21.16 19.15
CA ARG A 23 18.49 20.56 19.39
C ARG A 23 18.49 19.70 20.64
N PHE A 24 18.02 20.23 21.76
CA PHE A 24 17.97 19.52 23.03
C PHE A 24 17.13 18.24 22.93
N ALA A 25 15.98 18.29 22.28
CA ALA A 25 15.13 17.13 22.10
C ALA A 25 15.77 16.06 21.18
N VAL A 26 16.43 16.47 20.10
CA VAL A 26 17.18 15.57 19.20
C VAL A 26 18.37 14.93 19.91
N GLU A 27 19.17 15.70 20.65
CA GLU A 27 20.30 15.20 21.42
C GLU A 27 19.85 14.19 22.48
N ASN A 28 18.76 14.47 23.18
CA ASN A 28 18.18 13.53 24.13
C ASN A 28 17.74 12.23 23.46
N LEU A 29 17.06 12.30 22.31
CA LEU A 29 16.66 11.12 21.54
C LEU A 29 17.86 10.25 21.15
N LEU A 30 18.96 10.86 20.69
CA LEU A 30 20.18 10.13 20.34
C LEU A 30 20.87 9.51 21.57
N GLN A 31 20.85 10.19 22.72
CA GLN A 31 21.47 9.71 23.95
C GLN A 31 20.68 8.58 24.62
N SER A 32 19.35 8.70 24.69
CA SER A 32 18.48 7.72 25.34
C SER A 32 18.08 6.56 24.40
N GLY A 33 18.13 6.78 23.09
CA GLY A 33 17.58 5.89 22.07
C GLY A 33 16.05 5.89 22.00
N GLN A 34 15.36 6.69 22.82
CA GLN A 34 13.89 6.76 22.90
C GLN A 34 13.42 8.17 23.26
N LEU A 35 12.40 8.65 22.57
CA LEU A 35 11.72 9.91 22.89
C LEU A 35 10.21 9.73 22.74
N SER A 36 9.46 10.11 23.77
CA SER A 36 8.00 10.12 23.76
C SER A 36 7.49 11.55 23.97
N ILE A 37 6.58 12.00 23.09
CA ILE A 37 5.92 13.29 23.15
C ILE A 37 4.42 13.03 23.38
N GLY A 38 3.96 13.25 24.61
CA GLY A 38 2.64 12.79 25.02
C GLY A 38 2.52 11.26 24.89
N ASN A 39 1.66 10.77 23.99
CA ASN A 39 1.47 9.34 23.71
C ASN A 39 2.17 8.89 22.41
N VAL A 40 3.00 9.75 21.81
CA VAL A 40 3.68 9.48 20.54
C VAL A 40 5.11 9.06 20.82
N ASP A 41 5.48 7.84 20.40
CA ASP A 41 6.87 7.39 20.40
C ASP A 41 7.54 7.70 19.06
N ILE A 42 8.63 8.47 19.11
CA ILE A 42 9.46 8.79 17.94
C ILE A 42 10.28 7.55 17.58
N ALA A 43 10.17 7.08 16.34
CA ALA A 43 10.88 5.88 15.88
C ALA A 43 12.01 6.20 14.89
N ALA A 44 11.93 7.30 14.15
CA ALA A 44 12.87 7.65 13.11
C ALA A 44 14.14 8.33 13.63
N GLY A 45 14.68 7.91 14.79
CA GLY A 45 15.67 8.68 15.54
C GLY A 45 16.91 9.16 14.76
N GLU A 46 17.64 8.24 14.13
CA GLU A 46 18.86 8.59 13.37
C GLU A 46 18.56 9.51 12.17
N LEU A 47 17.52 9.21 11.40
CA LEU A 47 17.17 9.97 10.21
C LEU A 47 16.57 11.34 10.56
N LEU A 48 15.76 11.41 11.61
CA LEU A 48 15.23 12.66 12.16
C LEU A 48 16.38 13.54 12.65
N ALA A 49 17.36 12.97 13.37
CA ALA A 49 18.52 13.71 13.84
C ALA A 49 19.35 14.26 12.67
N GLU A 50 19.68 13.43 11.67
CA GLU A 50 20.40 13.88 10.48
C GLU A 50 19.66 15.02 9.76
N PHE A 51 18.32 14.95 9.67
CA PHE A 51 17.50 16.00 9.07
C PHE A 51 17.62 17.34 9.81
N TYR A 52 17.55 17.33 11.14
CA TYR A 52 17.65 18.57 11.93
C TYR A 52 19.07 19.11 12.05
N GLU A 53 20.09 18.25 12.12
CA GLU A 53 21.49 18.68 12.06
C GLU A 53 21.77 19.48 10.78
N ARG A 54 21.27 19.01 9.64
CA ARG A 54 21.38 19.71 8.35
C ARG A 54 20.63 21.05 8.29
N ARG A 55 19.69 21.28 9.20
CA ARG A 55 18.89 22.51 9.31
C ARG A 55 19.41 23.46 10.39
N ASP A 56 20.57 23.19 10.99
CA ASP A 56 21.05 23.88 12.19
C ASP A 56 19.95 23.94 13.28
N TYR A 57 19.20 22.85 13.41
CA TYR A 57 18.05 22.65 14.29
C TYR A 57 16.90 23.66 14.10
N ALA A 58 16.85 24.38 12.98
CA ALA A 58 15.73 25.27 12.67
C ALA A 58 14.44 24.47 12.43
N PRO A 59 13.31 24.84 13.07
CA PRO A 59 12.04 24.15 12.88
C PRO A 59 11.62 24.02 11.41
N ALA A 60 11.02 22.89 11.05
CA ALA A 60 10.59 22.57 9.69
C ALA A 60 9.13 22.91 9.41
N TRP A 61 8.26 22.91 10.43
CA TRP A 61 6.81 22.98 10.30
C TRP A 61 6.23 24.35 10.70
N THR A 62 6.86 25.42 10.22
CA THR A 62 6.39 26.81 10.45
C THR A 62 5.20 27.20 9.56
N ASP A 63 4.93 26.44 8.49
CA ASP A 63 3.79 26.63 7.60
C ASP A 63 2.67 25.62 7.89
N ASN A 64 1.52 26.12 8.37
CA ASN A 64 0.35 25.29 8.62
C ASN A 64 -0.20 24.61 7.35
N ASN A 65 0.02 25.14 6.14
CA ASN A 65 -0.37 24.47 4.90
C ASN A 65 0.35 23.13 4.74
N LYS A 66 1.66 23.07 5.03
CA LYS A 66 2.42 21.82 5.02
C LYS A 66 1.89 20.82 6.02
N ALA A 67 1.62 21.24 7.27
CA ALA A 67 1.03 20.37 8.28
C ALA A 67 -0.35 19.83 7.83
N ALA A 68 -1.19 20.67 7.23
CA ALA A 68 -2.48 20.26 6.67
C ALA A 68 -2.34 19.30 5.47
N GLN A 69 -1.31 19.46 4.64
CA GLN A 69 -0.98 18.49 3.58
C GLN A 69 -0.58 17.13 4.18
N LEU A 70 0.23 17.11 5.24
CA LEU A 70 0.61 15.87 5.92
C LEU A 70 -0.61 15.14 6.50
N VAL A 71 -1.54 15.86 7.16
CA VAL A 71 -2.80 15.28 7.66
C VAL A 71 -3.56 14.58 6.53
N ARG A 72 -3.75 15.25 5.39
CA ARG A 72 -4.46 14.68 4.23
C ARG A 72 -3.73 13.46 3.65
N LEU A 73 -2.40 13.49 3.63
CA LEU A 73 -1.60 12.38 3.15
C LEU A 73 -1.71 11.15 4.06
N ILE A 74 -1.68 11.35 5.37
CA ILE A 74 -1.84 10.27 6.35
C ILE A 74 -3.25 9.67 6.25
N GLU A 75 -4.30 10.50 6.19
CA GLU A 75 -5.68 10.05 6.00
C GLU A 75 -5.84 9.23 4.70
N ALA A 76 -5.22 9.68 3.60
CA ALA A 76 -5.28 8.99 2.32
C ALA A 76 -4.58 7.62 2.31
N THR A 77 -3.74 7.29 3.30
CA THR A 77 -3.05 5.99 3.36
C THR A 77 -4.01 4.82 3.54
N GLU A 78 -5.22 5.06 4.02
CA GLU A 78 -6.28 4.04 4.03
C GLU A 78 -6.51 3.46 2.64
N LEU A 79 -6.46 4.30 1.60
CA LEU A 79 -6.64 3.89 0.20
C LEU A 79 -5.51 2.97 -0.30
N ASP A 80 -4.38 2.96 0.41
CA ASP A 80 -3.24 2.10 0.16
C ASP A 80 -3.23 0.87 1.07
N GLY A 81 -4.29 0.64 1.84
CA GLY A 81 -4.40 -0.48 2.78
C GLY A 81 -3.54 -0.34 4.03
N LEU A 82 -3.18 0.90 4.40
CA LEU A 82 -2.43 1.22 5.62
C LEU A 82 -3.37 1.84 6.66
N ASP A 83 -2.94 1.84 7.93
CA ASP A 83 -3.69 2.43 9.03
C ASP A 83 -3.13 3.84 9.34
N PRO A 84 -3.95 4.91 9.24
CA PRO A 84 -3.52 6.27 9.57
C PRO A 84 -2.90 6.40 10.97
N SER A 85 -3.35 5.60 11.94
CA SER A 85 -2.84 5.64 13.32
C SER A 85 -1.36 5.27 13.43
N ASP A 86 -0.80 4.52 12.47
CA ASP A 86 0.64 4.20 12.41
C ASP A 86 1.54 5.44 12.21
N TYR A 87 0.94 6.56 11.80
CA TYR A 87 1.61 7.83 11.51
C TYR A 87 1.22 8.92 12.50
N HIS A 88 0.79 8.54 13.70
CA HIS A 88 0.40 9.47 14.78
C HIS A 88 -0.74 10.42 14.37
N PHE A 89 -1.71 9.95 13.57
CA PHE A 89 -2.72 10.79 12.92
C PHE A 89 -3.41 11.79 13.86
N ASP A 90 -3.86 11.35 15.04
CA ASP A 90 -4.54 12.22 16.00
C ASP A 90 -3.61 13.32 16.54
N ALA A 91 -2.35 12.99 16.83
CA ALA A 91 -1.36 13.96 17.30
C ALA A 91 -0.99 14.96 16.19
N VAL A 92 -0.74 14.47 14.98
CA VAL A 92 -0.46 15.31 13.79
C VAL A 92 -1.61 16.28 13.52
N LYS A 93 -2.86 15.80 13.58
CA LYS A 93 -4.05 16.63 13.43
C LYS A 93 -4.17 17.65 14.57
N GLY A 94 -3.88 17.25 15.80
CA GLY A 94 -3.84 18.14 16.95
C GLY A 94 -2.83 19.28 16.79
N PHE A 95 -1.59 18.96 16.43
CA PHE A 95 -0.54 19.95 16.18
C PHE A 95 -0.84 20.86 14.99
N GLN A 96 -1.39 20.32 13.90
CA GLN A 96 -1.85 21.11 12.77
C GLN A 96 -2.92 22.14 13.20
N LEU A 97 -3.91 21.74 13.99
CA LEU A 97 -4.93 22.67 14.49
C LEU A 97 -4.35 23.73 15.44
N SER A 98 -3.38 23.35 16.28
CA SER A 98 -2.66 24.28 17.17
C SER A 98 -1.81 25.29 16.38
N LEU A 99 -1.12 24.86 15.34
CA LEU A 99 -0.39 25.74 14.40
C LEU A 99 -1.34 26.73 13.74
N ALA A 100 -2.46 26.25 13.18
CA ALA A 100 -3.47 27.09 12.53
C ALA A 100 -4.05 28.16 13.46
N ALA A 101 -4.18 27.84 14.76
CA ALA A 101 -4.73 28.73 15.77
C ALA A 101 -3.68 29.57 16.50
N GLY A 102 -2.39 29.46 16.18
CA GLY A 102 -1.29 30.16 16.87
C GLY A 102 -1.15 29.77 18.34
N ARG A 103 -1.42 28.51 18.69
CA ARG A 103 -1.41 28.00 20.08
C ARG A 103 -0.10 27.36 20.51
N LEU A 104 0.84 27.14 19.59
CA LEU A 104 2.21 26.75 19.94
C LEU A 104 2.93 28.04 20.35
N THR A 105 3.03 28.26 21.67
CA THR A 105 3.48 29.55 22.22
C THR A 105 4.82 29.49 22.91
N THR A 106 5.33 28.28 23.15
CA THR A 106 6.65 28.05 23.75
C THR A 106 7.55 27.30 22.77
N ALA A 107 8.86 27.46 22.91
CA ALA A 107 9.85 26.72 22.14
C ALA A 107 9.72 25.19 22.31
N ALA A 108 9.27 24.74 23.50
CA ALA A 108 8.97 23.34 23.76
C ALA A 108 7.76 22.84 22.94
N ASP A 109 6.65 23.60 22.91
CA ASP A 109 5.47 23.24 22.09
C ASP A 109 5.83 23.16 20.60
N ILE A 110 6.69 24.07 20.13
CA ILE A 110 7.17 24.12 18.76
C ILE A 110 8.02 22.88 18.48
N ALA A 111 9.01 22.58 19.32
CA ALA A 111 9.86 21.40 19.16
C ALA A 111 9.05 20.09 19.16
N ASP A 112 8.09 19.95 20.09
CA ASP A 112 7.22 18.76 20.16
C ASP A 112 6.42 18.56 18.87
N ALA A 113 5.80 19.63 18.35
CA ALA A 113 5.07 19.59 17.09
C ALA A 113 6.00 19.23 15.91
N ASP A 114 7.17 19.86 15.86
CA ASP A 114 8.12 19.71 14.76
C ASP A 114 8.65 18.28 14.67
N LEU A 115 8.97 17.67 15.81
CA LEU A 115 9.45 16.29 15.90
C LEU A 115 8.36 15.27 15.52
N VAL A 116 7.14 15.43 16.04
CA VAL A 116 6.02 14.52 15.72
C VAL A 116 5.66 14.59 14.24
N LEU A 117 5.51 15.80 13.68
CA LEU A 117 5.20 15.97 12.26
C LEU A 117 6.30 15.40 11.35
N THR A 118 7.57 15.55 11.75
CA THR A 118 8.71 15.00 11.01
C THR A 118 8.79 13.48 11.09
N ASP A 119 8.63 12.88 12.27
CA ASP A 119 8.59 11.43 12.43
C ASP A 119 7.45 10.81 11.62
N SER A 120 6.27 11.44 11.63
CA SER A 120 5.12 11.02 10.82
C SER A 120 5.41 11.09 9.32
N LEU A 121 6.04 12.16 8.81
CA LEU A 121 6.44 12.26 7.40
C LEU A 121 7.48 11.20 7.02
N ILE A 122 8.45 10.92 7.90
CA ILE A 122 9.46 9.88 7.68
C ILE A 122 8.80 8.50 7.61
N ARG A 123 7.97 8.15 8.58
CA ARG A 123 7.23 6.88 8.62
C ARG A 123 6.37 6.71 7.38
N LEU A 124 5.65 7.76 6.99
CA LEU A 124 4.83 7.79 5.78
C LEU A 124 5.69 7.49 4.55
N GLY A 125 6.78 8.23 4.33
CA GLY A 125 7.67 8.02 3.19
C GLY A 125 8.27 6.62 3.17
N TYR A 126 8.68 6.11 4.33
CA TYR A 126 9.24 4.77 4.48
C TYR A 126 8.22 3.68 4.15
N HIS A 127 7.03 3.71 4.74
CA HIS A 127 6.00 2.71 4.47
C HIS A 127 5.44 2.82 3.06
N GLN A 128 5.38 4.02 2.48
CA GLN A 128 5.04 4.18 1.08
C GLN A 128 6.08 3.49 0.19
N ARG A 129 7.37 3.71 0.40
CA ARG A 129 8.40 3.14 -0.46
C ARG A 129 8.65 1.66 -0.22
N PHE A 130 8.77 1.24 1.04
CA PHE A 130 9.28 -0.09 1.39
C PHE A 130 8.24 -1.03 2.00
N GLY A 131 7.04 -0.53 2.30
CA GLY A 131 6.06 -1.27 3.10
C GLY A 131 6.35 -1.20 4.60
N LYS A 132 5.37 -1.65 5.39
CA LYS A 132 5.48 -1.81 6.85
C LYS A 132 6.30 -3.05 7.23
N VAL A 133 6.23 -4.09 6.42
CA VAL A 133 6.85 -5.38 6.69
C VAL A 133 8.20 -5.43 6.01
N ASN A 134 9.24 -5.80 6.77
CA ASN A 134 10.54 -6.09 6.19
C ASN A 134 10.50 -7.46 5.48
N PRO A 135 10.58 -7.55 4.14
CA PRO A 135 10.54 -8.84 3.44
C PRO A 135 11.66 -9.79 3.88
N TYR A 136 12.84 -9.26 4.25
CA TYR A 136 14.00 -10.05 4.68
C TYR A 136 13.81 -10.74 6.04
N SER A 137 12.87 -10.28 6.87
CA SER A 137 12.53 -10.99 8.12
C SER A 137 11.59 -12.17 7.89
N LEU A 138 10.97 -12.26 6.70
CA LEU A 138 10.15 -13.40 6.29
C LEU A 138 10.99 -14.46 5.60
N ASP A 139 11.87 -14.05 4.68
CA ASP A 139 12.85 -14.91 4.03
C ASP A 139 14.11 -14.10 3.66
N PRO A 140 15.28 -14.42 4.23
CA PRO A 140 16.51 -13.68 3.98
C PRO A 140 17.06 -13.85 2.55
N HIS A 141 16.56 -14.80 1.75
CA HIS A 141 17.00 -15.01 0.37
C HIS A 141 16.28 -14.11 -0.64
N TRP A 142 15.21 -13.43 -0.23
CA TRP A 142 14.47 -12.54 -1.11
C TRP A 142 15.31 -11.31 -1.46
N ASN A 143 15.53 -11.05 -2.75
CA ASN A 143 16.46 -10.03 -3.23
C ASN A 143 15.78 -8.69 -3.62
N PHE A 144 14.74 -8.29 -2.90
CA PHE A 144 14.00 -7.05 -3.20
C PHE A 144 14.77 -5.80 -2.75
N ARG A 145 15.03 -4.88 -3.68
CA ARG A 145 15.81 -3.67 -3.40
C ARG A 145 15.11 -2.80 -2.35
N ARG A 146 15.86 -2.39 -1.32
CA ARG A 146 15.41 -1.43 -0.29
C ARG A 146 16.30 -0.19 -0.28
N GLU A 147 16.40 0.44 -1.44
CA GLU A 147 17.21 1.65 -1.63
C GLU A 147 16.39 2.78 -2.24
N LEU A 148 16.79 4.02 -1.93
CA LEU A 148 16.24 5.23 -2.55
C LEU A 148 17.00 5.60 -3.84
N ASN A 149 17.51 4.60 -4.57
CA ASN A 149 18.30 4.76 -5.80
C ASN A 149 19.47 5.76 -5.62
N GLY A 150 20.22 5.62 -4.52
CA GLY A 150 21.38 6.46 -4.21
C GLY A 150 21.06 7.83 -3.60
N LYS A 151 19.78 8.16 -3.32
CA LYS A 151 19.41 9.41 -2.64
C LYS A 151 19.60 9.31 -1.13
N ASN A 152 20.15 10.36 -0.52
CA ASN A 152 20.18 10.51 0.93
C ASN A 152 18.74 10.79 1.45
N PRO A 153 18.20 10.00 2.40
CA PRO A 153 16.84 10.19 2.88
C PRO A 153 16.60 11.54 3.57
N ALA A 154 17.56 12.07 4.33
CA ALA A 154 17.43 13.38 4.99
C ALA A 154 17.31 14.52 3.96
N VAL A 155 18.09 14.44 2.88
CA VAL A 155 17.96 15.36 1.73
C VAL A 155 16.59 15.23 1.07
N ALA A 156 16.06 14.01 0.94
CA ALA A 156 14.74 13.79 0.36
C ALA A 156 13.61 14.38 1.23
N ILE A 157 13.74 14.35 2.57
CA ILE A 157 12.79 15.02 3.48
C ILE A 157 12.89 16.53 3.32
N GLN A 158 14.10 17.09 3.25
CA GLN A 158 14.31 18.52 3.02
C GLN A 158 13.66 18.98 1.70
N GLN A 159 13.87 18.25 0.61
CA GLN A 159 13.23 18.53 -0.67
C GLN A 159 11.69 18.41 -0.61
N ALA A 160 11.16 17.49 0.21
CA ALA A 160 9.72 17.42 0.47
C ALA A 160 9.23 18.71 1.15
N MET A 161 9.96 19.20 2.16
CA MET A 161 9.60 20.45 2.86
C MET A 161 9.70 21.67 1.95
N ASP A 162 10.67 21.72 1.03
CA ASP A 162 10.86 22.82 0.08
C ASP A 162 9.88 22.80 -1.11
N SER A 163 9.20 21.67 -1.34
CA SER A 163 8.21 21.57 -2.43
C SER A 163 6.94 22.38 -2.15
N ASN A 164 6.14 22.70 -3.18
CA ASN A 164 4.82 23.30 -2.95
C ASN A 164 3.78 22.26 -2.46
N SER A 165 3.93 21.01 -2.87
CA SER A 165 2.99 19.92 -2.63
C SER A 165 3.73 18.67 -2.18
N LEU A 166 3.52 18.26 -0.93
CA LEU A 166 4.05 16.99 -0.39
C LEU A 166 3.54 15.80 -1.21
N ALA A 167 2.29 15.86 -1.66
CA ALA A 167 1.68 14.79 -2.45
C ALA A 167 2.37 14.62 -3.81
N GLU A 168 2.57 15.71 -4.55
CA GLU A 168 3.27 15.68 -5.84
C GLU A 168 4.71 15.25 -5.69
N TYR A 169 5.39 15.73 -4.63
CA TYR A 169 6.76 15.32 -4.35
C TYR A 169 6.85 13.81 -4.06
N LEU A 170 6.02 13.28 -3.15
CA LEU A 170 6.01 11.85 -2.84
C LEU A 170 5.65 11.01 -4.08
N GLN A 171 4.71 11.45 -4.91
CA GLN A 171 4.37 10.76 -6.16
C GLN A 171 5.53 10.77 -7.17
N ALA A 172 6.29 11.85 -7.24
CA ALA A 172 7.45 11.94 -8.14
C ALA A 172 8.63 11.10 -7.64
N VAL A 173 8.83 11.01 -6.32
CA VAL A 173 9.91 10.21 -5.72
C VAL A 173 9.54 8.72 -5.69
N PHE A 174 8.27 8.40 -5.51
CA PHE A 174 7.73 7.04 -5.40
C PHE A 174 6.58 6.83 -6.40
N PRO A 175 6.87 6.82 -7.71
CA PRO A 175 5.85 6.63 -8.73
C PRO A 175 5.18 5.27 -8.57
N ARG A 176 3.86 5.25 -8.49
CA ARG A 176 3.10 4.00 -8.41
C ARG A 176 2.85 3.44 -9.80
N GLY A 177 3.29 2.20 -10.01
CA GLY A 177 3.00 1.44 -11.23
C GLY A 177 1.50 1.15 -11.37
N TRP A 178 1.07 0.90 -12.59
CA TRP A 178 -0.33 0.65 -12.93
C TRP A 178 -0.94 -0.54 -12.15
N VAL A 179 -0.16 -1.59 -11.86
CA VAL A 179 -0.63 -2.75 -11.07
C VAL A 179 -1.00 -2.32 -9.66
N TYR A 180 -0.21 -1.44 -9.04
CA TYR A 180 -0.48 -0.92 -7.70
C TYR A 180 -1.79 -0.13 -7.70
N THR A 181 -2.00 0.74 -8.69
CA THR A 181 -3.25 1.49 -8.85
C THR A 181 -4.47 0.57 -9.01
N GLN A 182 -4.36 -0.50 -9.81
CA GLN A 182 -5.44 -1.49 -9.96
C GLN A 182 -5.78 -2.19 -8.64
N LEU A 183 -4.77 -2.49 -7.82
CA LEU A 183 -4.99 -3.06 -6.48
C LEU A 183 -5.71 -2.07 -5.55
N ARG A 184 -5.38 -0.78 -5.61
CA ARG A 184 -6.07 0.27 -4.85
C ARG A 184 -7.52 0.43 -5.27
N ASP A 185 -7.77 0.47 -6.57
CA ASP A 185 -9.13 0.55 -7.12
C ASP A 185 -9.96 -0.68 -6.71
N GLY A 186 -9.34 -1.86 -6.76
CA GLY A 186 -9.92 -3.11 -6.27
C GLY A 186 -10.23 -3.05 -4.76
N LEU A 187 -9.32 -2.53 -3.94
CA LEU A 187 -9.53 -2.35 -2.50
C LEU A 187 -10.72 -1.44 -2.21
N ALA A 188 -10.80 -0.28 -2.88
CA ALA A 188 -11.91 0.66 -2.73
C ALA A 188 -13.25 -0.01 -3.06
N ARG A 189 -13.34 -0.69 -4.20
CA ARG A 189 -14.53 -1.43 -4.63
C ARG A 189 -14.94 -2.50 -3.62
N TYR A 190 -14.00 -3.31 -3.14
CA TYR A 190 -14.31 -4.41 -2.23
C TYR A 190 -14.67 -3.93 -0.82
N ARG A 191 -14.12 -2.80 -0.38
CA ARG A 191 -14.55 -2.13 0.85
C ARG A 191 -15.98 -1.62 0.76
N GLU A 192 -16.38 -1.05 -0.37
CA GLU A 192 -17.76 -0.62 -0.60
C GLU A 192 -18.73 -1.81 -0.56
N ILE A 193 -18.37 -2.94 -1.19
CA ILE A 193 -19.15 -4.17 -1.13
C ILE A 193 -19.26 -4.68 0.32
N ALA A 194 -18.16 -4.74 1.05
CA ALA A 194 -18.16 -5.18 2.46
C ALA A 194 -19.01 -4.25 3.34
N ALA A 195 -18.87 -2.94 3.19
CA ALA A 195 -19.66 -1.93 3.91
C ALA A 195 -21.17 -2.02 3.61
N SER A 196 -21.53 -2.50 2.42
CA SER A 196 -22.92 -2.72 2.00
C SER A 196 -23.51 -4.07 2.46
N GLY A 197 -22.80 -4.81 3.34
CA GLY A 197 -23.23 -6.11 3.86
C GLY A 197 -22.65 -7.31 3.12
N GLY A 198 -21.71 -7.09 2.19
CA GLY A 198 -21.01 -8.14 1.45
C GLY A 198 -21.89 -8.80 0.38
N TRP A 199 -21.70 -10.10 0.20
CA TRP A 199 -22.47 -10.93 -0.72
C TRP A 199 -23.02 -12.17 0.00
N PRO A 200 -24.15 -12.73 -0.47
CA PRO A 200 -24.75 -13.86 0.22
C PRO A 200 -23.87 -15.11 0.14
N GLN A 201 -23.90 -15.91 1.19
CA GLN A 201 -23.30 -17.24 1.18
C GLN A 201 -24.22 -18.23 0.46
N ILE A 202 -23.63 -19.06 -0.37
CA ILE A 202 -24.32 -20.12 -1.09
C ILE A 202 -24.28 -21.37 -0.20
N PRO A 203 -25.44 -21.94 0.18
CA PRO A 203 -25.48 -23.18 0.96
C PRO A 203 -24.75 -24.33 0.27
N ASP A 204 -24.15 -25.20 1.09
CA ASP A 204 -23.60 -26.47 0.62
C ASP A 204 -24.70 -27.34 -0.01
N GLY A 205 -24.30 -28.26 -0.88
CA GLY A 205 -25.23 -29.19 -1.51
C GLY A 205 -24.62 -29.95 -2.69
N PRO A 206 -25.44 -30.73 -3.42
CA PRO A 206 -25.00 -31.44 -4.61
C PRO A 206 -24.42 -30.51 -5.67
N THR A 207 -23.57 -31.05 -6.54
CA THR A 207 -23.00 -30.31 -7.68
C THR A 207 -24.10 -29.82 -8.62
N LEU A 208 -24.09 -28.52 -8.95
CA LEU A 208 -25.00 -27.95 -9.95
C LEU A 208 -24.37 -28.07 -11.34
N ARG A 209 -25.18 -28.50 -12.29
CA ARG A 209 -24.82 -28.67 -13.70
C ARG A 209 -25.80 -27.88 -14.57
N PRO A 210 -25.38 -27.44 -15.77
CA PRO A 210 -26.27 -26.80 -16.74
C PRO A 210 -27.63 -27.49 -16.84
N GLY A 211 -28.70 -26.72 -16.79
CA GLY A 211 -30.09 -27.21 -16.83
C GLY A 211 -30.65 -27.74 -15.50
N ALA A 212 -29.89 -27.67 -14.40
CA ALA A 212 -30.40 -28.06 -13.08
C ALA A 212 -31.43 -27.05 -12.55
N THR A 213 -32.41 -27.54 -11.79
CA THR A 213 -33.28 -26.71 -10.95
C THR A 213 -32.85 -26.85 -9.49
N ASP A 214 -32.64 -25.73 -8.80
CA ASP A 214 -32.16 -25.73 -7.42
C ASP A 214 -32.52 -24.42 -6.71
N SER A 215 -32.79 -24.47 -5.41
CA SER A 215 -33.15 -23.28 -4.63
C SER A 215 -31.98 -22.29 -4.47
N ARG A 216 -30.73 -22.74 -4.69
CA ARG A 216 -29.51 -21.92 -4.58
C ARG A 216 -29.29 -20.99 -5.78
N LEU A 217 -29.98 -21.19 -6.90
CA LEU A 217 -29.71 -20.44 -8.15
C LEU A 217 -29.97 -18.93 -8.00
N ALA A 218 -31.01 -18.54 -7.25
CA ALA A 218 -31.28 -17.13 -6.96
C ALA A 218 -30.15 -16.48 -6.15
N THR A 219 -29.66 -17.19 -5.12
CA THR A 219 -28.53 -16.75 -4.29
C THR A 219 -27.24 -16.63 -5.09
N LEU A 220 -26.98 -17.60 -5.98
CA LEU A 220 -25.84 -17.59 -6.88
C LEU A 220 -25.87 -16.39 -7.82
N MET A 221 -27.01 -16.12 -8.45
CA MET A 221 -27.18 -14.97 -9.34
C MET A 221 -26.88 -13.65 -8.61
N GLN A 222 -27.46 -13.46 -7.42
CA GLN A 222 -27.17 -12.30 -6.58
C GLN A 222 -25.68 -12.19 -6.23
N ARG A 223 -25.05 -13.32 -5.86
CA ARG A 223 -23.63 -13.40 -5.51
C ARG A 223 -22.72 -12.98 -6.68
N LEU A 224 -23.02 -13.43 -7.90
CA LEU A 224 -22.25 -13.14 -9.11
C LEU A 224 -22.47 -11.69 -9.58
N ALA A 225 -23.69 -11.17 -9.48
CA ALA A 225 -24.00 -9.79 -9.80
C ALA A 225 -23.22 -8.80 -8.91
N ILE A 226 -23.18 -9.04 -7.59
CA ILE A 226 -22.43 -8.19 -6.65
C ILE A 226 -20.93 -8.16 -7.01
N SER A 227 -20.34 -9.30 -7.37
CA SER A 227 -18.93 -9.33 -7.78
C SER A 227 -18.67 -8.91 -9.23
N GLY A 228 -19.71 -8.57 -9.99
CA GLY A 228 -19.60 -8.15 -11.39
C GLY A 228 -19.20 -9.28 -12.34
N ASP A 229 -19.45 -10.53 -11.95
CA ASP A 229 -19.27 -11.70 -12.81
C ASP A 229 -20.44 -11.87 -13.80
N MET A 230 -21.57 -11.23 -13.47
CA MET A 230 -22.79 -11.23 -14.26
C MET A 230 -23.36 -9.81 -14.28
N ASP A 231 -23.92 -9.41 -15.42
CA ASP A 231 -24.60 -8.12 -15.55
C ASP A 231 -25.82 -8.03 -14.61
N ASN A 232 -26.15 -6.81 -14.18
CA ASN A 232 -27.28 -6.50 -13.28
C ASN A 232 -28.66 -6.66 -13.98
N ILE A 233 -28.87 -7.78 -14.68
CA ILE A 233 -30.13 -8.09 -15.34
C ILE A 233 -31.13 -8.50 -14.25
N GLN A 234 -32.01 -7.55 -13.87
CA GLN A 234 -33.19 -7.70 -13.01
C GLN A 234 -33.09 -8.85 -11.98
N THR A 235 -32.42 -8.54 -10.86
CA THR A 235 -32.08 -9.39 -9.70
C THR A 235 -33.26 -10.06 -8.97
N PHE A 236 -34.46 -10.09 -9.57
CA PHE A 236 -35.72 -10.52 -8.94
C PHE A 236 -36.55 -11.48 -9.79
N ALA A 237 -36.12 -11.85 -11.00
CA ALA A 237 -36.78 -12.92 -11.75
C ALA A 237 -36.49 -14.28 -11.08
N PRO A 238 -37.50 -15.14 -10.87
CA PRO A 238 -37.26 -16.50 -10.39
C PRO A 238 -36.35 -17.24 -11.39
N VAL A 239 -35.16 -17.64 -10.95
CA VAL A 239 -34.28 -18.49 -11.74
C VAL A 239 -34.80 -19.92 -11.62
N ALA A 240 -35.65 -20.32 -12.57
CA ALA A 240 -36.28 -21.63 -12.57
C ALA A 240 -35.26 -22.75 -12.86
N GLU A 241 -34.22 -22.44 -13.62
CA GLU A 241 -33.23 -23.39 -14.14
C GLU A 241 -31.86 -22.71 -14.30
N TYR A 242 -30.80 -23.50 -14.22
CA TYR A 242 -29.43 -23.05 -14.47
C TYR A 242 -29.18 -22.82 -15.97
N ASP A 243 -29.61 -21.66 -16.45
CA ASP A 243 -29.58 -21.24 -17.85
C ASP A 243 -28.19 -20.78 -18.35
N GLU A 244 -28.11 -20.46 -19.65
CA GLU A 244 -26.85 -20.06 -20.30
C GLU A 244 -26.27 -18.75 -19.76
N VAL A 245 -27.12 -17.82 -19.32
CA VAL A 245 -26.68 -16.52 -18.78
C VAL A 245 -26.00 -16.71 -17.43
N LEU A 246 -26.60 -17.51 -16.56
CA LEU A 246 -26.01 -17.83 -15.27
C LEU A 246 -24.75 -18.70 -15.44
N GLN A 247 -24.74 -19.61 -16.42
CA GLN A 247 -23.55 -20.41 -16.74
C GLN A 247 -22.38 -19.52 -17.15
N GLU A 248 -22.62 -18.48 -17.96
CA GLU A 248 -21.57 -17.54 -18.35
C GLU A 248 -21.04 -16.76 -17.14
N GLY A 249 -21.92 -16.31 -16.24
CA GLY A 249 -21.49 -15.67 -14.99
C GLY A 249 -20.63 -16.59 -14.12
N VAL A 250 -20.95 -17.88 -14.07
CA VAL A 250 -20.15 -18.88 -13.37
C VAL A 250 -18.80 -19.11 -14.06
N ARG A 251 -18.75 -19.15 -15.40
CA ARG A 251 -17.49 -19.27 -16.15
C ARG A 251 -16.56 -18.08 -15.89
N ASN A 252 -17.09 -16.86 -15.95
CA ASN A 252 -16.35 -15.64 -15.59
C ASN A 252 -15.75 -15.73 -14.17
N PHE A 253 -16.57 -16.19 -13.21
CA PHE A 253 -16.12 -16.38 -11.84
C PHE A 253 -15.04 -17.46 -11.75
N GLN A 254 -15.22 -18.62 -12.38
CA GLN A 254 -14.27 -19.72 -12.35
C GLN A 254 -12.92 -19.30 -12.94
N GLU A 255 -12.95 -18.66 -14.11
CA GLU A 255 -11.74 -18.20 -14.81
C GLU A 255 -10.92 -17.23 -13.95
N ARG A 256 -11.55 -16.18 -13.40
CA ARG A 256 -10.83 -15.20 -12.57
C ARG A 256 -10.33 -15.76 -11.24
N HIS A 257 -10.86 -16.91 -10.79
CA HIS A 257 -10.40 -17.62 -9.60
C HIS A 257 -9.42 -18.76 -9.92
N GLY A 258 -9.04 -18.95 -11.18
CA GLY A 258 -8.14 -20.01 -11.60
C GLY A 258 -8.73 -21.42 -11.48
N LEU A 259 -10.06 -21.54 -11.50
CA LEU A 259 -10.79 -22.80 -11.58
C LEU A 259 -11.00 -23.16 -13.06
N ASP A 260 -11.36 -24.42 -13.32
CA ASP A 260 -11.81 -24.83 -14.66
C ASP A 260 -13.14 -24.14 -14.97
N ALA A 261 -13.20 -23.38 -16.08
CA ALA A 261 -14.38 -22.61 -16.50
C ALA A 261 -15.40 -23.49 -17.22
N ASP A 262 -15.87 -24.54 -16.54
CA ASP A 262 -16.77 -25.58 -17.06
C ASP A 262 -18.26 -25.33 -16.73
N ALA A 263 -18.56 -24.22 -16.05
CA ALA A 263 -19.88 -23.90 -15.50
C ALA A 263 -20.41 -24.95 -14.50
N ILE A 264 -19.58 -25.87 -14.01
CA ILE A 264 -19.98 -26.87 -13.01
C ILE A 264 -19.69 -26.31 -11.60
N ILE A 265 -20.74 -26.21 -10.79
CA ILE A 265 -20.62 -25.66 -9.44
C ILE A 265 -20.43 -26.81 -8.46
N GLY A 266 -19.19 -27.27 -8.38
CA GLY A 266 -18.75 -28.26 -7.40
C GLY A 266 -18.32 -27.63 -6.06
N PRO A 267 -17.85 -28.45 -5.10
CA PRO A 267 -17.40 -27.97 -3.78
C PRO A 267 -16.30 -26.89 -3.84
N ALA A 268 -15.38 -27.00 -4.80
CA ALA A 268 -14.32 -25.99 -5.00
C ALA A 268 -14.89 -24.62 -5.41
N THR A 269 -15.85 -24.61 -6.34
CA THR A 269 -16.54 -23.38 -6.78
C THR A 269 -17.33 -22.76 -5.63
N ILE A 270 -18.08 -23.56 -4.86
CA ILE A 270 -18.82 -23.10 -3.66
C ILE A 270 -17.87 -22.51 -2.62
N SER A 271 -16.76 -23.19 -2.31
CA SER A 271 -15.76 -22.70 -1.36
C SER A 271 -15.19 -21.34 -1.80
N ALA A 272 -14.86 -21.19 -3.07
CA ALA A 272 -14.38 -19.92 -3.62
C ALA A 272 -15.45 -18.80 -3.58
N LEU A 273 -16.71 -19.13 -3.91
CA LEU A 273 -17.84 -18.20 -3.87
C LEU A 273 -18.10 -17.69 -2.45
N ASN A 274 -17.94 -18.56 -1.45
CA ASN A 274 -18.21 -18.29 -0.05
C ASN A 274 -17.08 -17.59 0.73
N VAL A 275 -15.94 -17.27 0.08
CA VAL A 275 -14.96 -16.35 0.66
C VAL A 275 -15.63 -14.97 0.82
N SER A 276 -15.63 -14.42 2.04
CA SER A 276 -16.35 -13.16 2.34
C SER A 276 -15.69 -11.93 1.70
N ALA A 277 -16.44 -10.84 1.58
CA ALA A 277 -15.93 -9.58 1.05
C ALA A 277 -14.80 -9.02 1.93
N GLU A 278 -14.93 -9.12 3.25
CA GLU A 278 -13.93 -8.69 4.23
C GLU A 278 -12.65 -9.52 4.13
N ALA A 279 -12.76 -10.82 3.86
CA ALA A 279 -11.59 -11.66 3.60
C ALA A 279 -10.86 -11.23 2.32
N ARG A 280 -11.59 -10.80 1.29
CA ARG A 280 -11.01 -10.26 0.05
C ARG A 280 -10.40 -8.87 0.25
N VAL A 281 -11.01 -8.01 1.08
CA VAL A 281 -10.41 -6.73 1.51
C VAL A 281 -9.05 -6.98 2.17
N ARG A 282 -8.99 -7.88 3.17
CA ARG A 282 -7.71 -8.24 3.82
C ARG A 282 -6.68 -8.80 2.83
N GLN A 283 -7.14 -9.61 1.87
CA GLN A 283 -6.26 -10.14 0.82
C GLN A 283 -5.70 -9.02 -0.07
N LEU A 284 -6.51 -8.02 -0.43
CA LEU A 284 -6.08 -6.86 -1.20
C LEU A 284 -5.10 -5.97 -0.42
N GLU A 285 -5.33 -5.75 0.88
CA GLU A 285 -4.39 -5.03 1.76
C GLU A 285 -3.03 -5.73 1.83
N ILE A 286 -3.01 -7.06 2.01
CA ILE A 286 -1.77 -7.85 1.98
C ILE A 286 -1.08 -7.77 0.62
N ASN A 287 -1.84 -7.78 -0.47
CA ASN A 287 -1.26 -7.70 -1.82
C ASN A 287 -0.74 -6.29 -2.14
N LEU A 288 -1.36 -5.23 -1.62
CA LEU A 288 -0.83 -3.86 -1.69
C LEU A 288 0.50 -3.76 -0.93
N GLU A 289 0.60 -4.41 0.23
CA GLU A 289 1.87 -4.51 0.94
C GLU A 289 2.92 -5.25 0.11
N ARG A 290 2.59 -6.41 -0.48
CA ARG A 290 3.46 -7.16 -1.41
C ARG A 290 3.91 -6.33 -2.61
N ALA A 291 2.99 -5.55 -3.17
CA ALA A 291 3.27 -4.73 -4.34
C ALA A 291 4.35 -3.67 -4.07
N ARG A 292 4.48 -3.15 -2.84
CA ARG A 292 5.50 -2.14 -2.49
C ARG A 292 6.94 -2.64 -2.62
N TRP A 293 7.18 -3.94 -2.49
CA TRP A 293 8.54 -4.52 -2.60
C TRP A 293 8.74 -5.32 -3.87
N VAL A 294 7.68 -5.90 -4.44
CA VAL A 294 7.77 -6.75 -5.66
C VAL A 294 7.59 -5.93 -6.95
N LEU A 295 6.62 -5.02 -6.95
CA LEU A 295 6.14 -4.34 -8.16
C LEU A 295 6.61 -2.88 -8.25
N ASP A 296 7.44 -2.45 -7.32
CA ASP A 296 8.03 -1.12 -7.35
C ASP A 296 9.16 -1.06 -8.39
N ASP A 297 9.29 0.06 -9.08
CA ASP A 297 10.26 0.26 -10.17
C ASP A 297 10.22 -0.84 -11.26
N ILE A 298 9.07 -1.48 -11.53
CA ILE A 298 8.94 -2.41 -12.66
C ILE A 298 8.75 -1.65 -13.97
N GLU A 299 9.37 -2.15 -15.03
CA GLU A 299 9.18 -1.67 -16.39
C GLU A 299 7.80 -2.09 -16.91
N ASP A 300 7.33 -1.46 -18.00
CA ASP A 300 6.05 -1.84 -18.62
C ASP A 300 6.08 -3.27 -19.21
N ASP A 301 7.28 -3.79 -19.47
CA ASP A 301 7.53 -5.10 -20.06
C ASP A 301 8.28 -6.00 -19.06
N PHE A 302 7.63 -7.06 -18.59
CA PHE A 302 8.22 -7.97 -17.60
C PHE A 302 7.61 -9.37 -17.68
N ILE A 303 8.29 -10.33 -17.06
CA ILE A 303 7.76 -11.68 -16.86
C ILE A 303 7.41 -11.83 -15.37
N LEU A 304 6.16 -12.17 -15.09
CA LEU A 304 5.68 -12.48 -13.74
C LEU A 304 5.42 -13.96 -13.60
N VAL A 305 6.07 -14.60 -12.63
CA VAL A 305 5.79 -15.99 -12.25
C VAL A 305 5.02 -16.00 -10.94
N ASN A 306 3.73 -16.32 -11.01
CA ASN A 306 2.90 -16.52 -9.83
C ASN A 306 3.06 -17.96 -9.35
N ILE A 307 3.95 -18.18 -8.39
CA ILE A 307 4.26 -19.51 -7.84
C ILE A 307 2.99 -20.14 -7.22
N ALA A 308 2.24 -19.37 -6.42
CA ALA A 308 1.02 -19.87 -5.78
C ALA A 308 -0.10 -20.16 -6.80
N GLY A 309 -0.11 -19.44 -7.92
CA GLY A 309 -1.09 -19.61 -9.00
C GLY A 309 -0.68 -20.59 -10.10
N PHE A 310 0.52 -21.20 -10.03
CA PHE A 310 1.07 -22.09 -11.07
C PHE A 310 1.02 -21.50 -12.48
N ARG A 311 1.24 -20.18 -12.60
CA ARG A 311 1.16 -19.47 -13.89
C ARG A 311 2.33 -18.52 -14.11
N VAL A 312 2.66 -18.33 -15.38
CA VAL A 312 3.57 -17.29 -15.87
C VAL A 312 2.82 -16.35 -16.80
N TYR A 313 3.15 -15.06 -16.72
CA TYR A 313 2.61 -13.99 -17.54
C TYR A 313 3.76 -13.21 -18.16
N LEU A 314 3.71 -13.03 -19.48
CA LEU A 314 4.51 -12.04 -20.18
C LEU A 314 3.67 -10.78 -20.32
N MET A 315 4.13 -9.71 -19.69
CA MET A 315 3.52 -8.39 -19.78
C MET A 315 4.23 -7.59 -20.87
N ARG A 316 3.45 -6.99 -21.77
CA ARG A 316 3.90 -5.99 -22.76
C ARG A 316 2.90 -4.85 -22.81
N ASP A 317 3.36 -3.61 -22.81
CA ASP A 317 2.49 -2.43 -22.87
C ASP A 317 1.34 -2.49 -21.82
N ARG A 318 1.64 -2.99 -20.62
CA ARG A 318 0.68 -3.19 -19.50
C ARG A 318 -0.43 -4.20 -19.78
N LYS A 319 -0.27 -5.06 -20.77
CA LYS A 319 -1.21 -6.13 -21.13
C LYS A 319 -0.53 -7.49 -21.06
N ILE A 320 -1.31 -8.52 -20.78
CA ILE A 320 -0.85 -9.90 -20.88
C ILE A 320 -0.67 -10.20 -22.38
N ALA A 321 0.57 -10.26 -22.83
CA ALA A 321 0.92 -10.62 -24.21
C ALA A 321 0.92 -12.15 -24.39
N TRP A 322 1.25 -12.88 -23.32
CA TRP A 322 1.23 -14.33 -23.29
C TRP A 322 1.10 -14.83 -21.85
N GLU A 323 0.44 -15.96 -21.66
CA GLU A 323 0.39 -16.66 -20.38
C GLU A 323 0.44 -18.18 -20.56
N SER A 324 0.90 -18.88 -19.53
CA SER A 324 0.90 -20.34 -19.49
C SER A 324 0.88 -20.89 -18.06
N LYS A 325 0.47 -22.14 -17.92
CA LYS A 325 0.71 -22.92 -16.70
C LYS A 325 2.21 -23.20 -16.55
N VAL A 326 2.71 -23.23 -15.32
CA VAL A 326 4.09 -23.61 -14.98
C VAL A 326 4.10 -24.66 -13.87
N GLN A 327 5.17 -25.44 -13.83
CA GLN A 327 5.47 -26.33 -12.71
C GLN A 327 6.44 -25.64 -11.77
N VAL A 328 6.14 -25.68 -10.47
CA VAL A 328 6.98 -25.10 -9.42
C VAL A 328 7.54 -26.19 -8.53
N GLY A 329 8.60 -25.85 -7.82
CA GLY A 329 9.26 -26.75 -6.89
C GLY A 329 8.35 -27.23 -5.76
N LYS A 330 8.57 -28.46 -5.28
CA LYS A 330 7.85 -29.02 -4.12
C LYS A 330 8.25 -28.32 -2.83
N THR A 331 7.53 -28.54 -1.74
CA THR A 331 7.78 -27.89 -0.43
C THR A 331 9.21 -28.00 0.10
N TYR A 332 9.95 -29.08 -0.24
CA TYR A 332 11.34 -29.26 0.18
C TYR A 332 12.38 -28.72 -0.83
N HIS A 333 11.94 -28.33 -2.03
CA HIS A 333 12.73 -27.67 -3.06
C HIS A 333 11.90 -26.55 -3.69
N GLN A 334 11.48 -25.58 -2.88
CA GLN A 334 10.57 -24.52 -3.34
C GLN A 334 11.26 -23.67 -4.41
N SER A 335 10.49 -23.25 -5.42
CA SER A 335 10.96 -22.21 -6.34
C SER A 335 11.24 -20.94 -5.54
N PRO A 336 12.46 -20.38 -5.59
CA PRO A 336 12.80 -19.18 -4.83
C PRO A 336 11.98 -17.99 -5.32
N VAL A 337 11.65 -17.08 -4.41
CA VAL A 337 11.03 -15.80 -4.74
C VAL A 337 12.15 -14.79 -4.96
N PHE A 338 12.24 -14.24 -6.17
CA PHE A 338 13.28 -13.28 -6.52
C PHE A 338 12.84 -12.36 -7.68
N ARG A 339 13.62 -11.31 -7.91
CA ARG A 339 13.57 -10.44 -9.08
C ARG A 339 14.94 -10.44 -9.76
N ASP A 340 14.98 -10.60 -11.08
CA ASP A 340 16.21 -10.52 -11.87
C ASP A 340 15.89 -10.11 -13.33
N GLU A 341 16.94 -9.76 -14.08
CA GLU A 341 16.88 -9.45 -15.50
C GLU A 341 17.19 -10.69 -16.34
N MET A 342 16.34 -10.98 -17.34
CA MET A 342 16.60 -12.08 -18.27
C MET A 342 17.73 -11.70 -19.24
N LYS A 343 18.94 -12.20 -18.99
CA LYS A 343 20.14 -11.85 -19.76
C LYS A 343 20.23 -12.50 -21.14
N TYR A 344 19.74 -13.74 -21.28
CA TYR A 344 19.81 -14.49 -22.53
C TYR A 344 18.78 -15.63 -22.55
N LEU A 345 18.46 -16.10 -23.75
CA LEU A 345 17.68 -17.29 -23.99
C LEU A 345 18.55 -18.32 -24.72
N VAL A 346 18.61 -19.55 -24.21
CA VAL A 346 19.34 -20.64 -24.86
C VAL A 346 18.36 -21.54 -25.59
N PHE A 347 18.51 -21.65 -26.91
CA PHE A 347 17.79 -22.63 -27.69
C PHE A 347 18.54 -23.97 -27.63
N ASN A 348 17.81 -25.06 -27.35
CA ASN A 348 18.36 -26.41 -27.18
C ASN A 348 19.48 -26.48 -26.11
N PRO A 349 19.18 -26.12 -24.84
CA PRO A 349 20.18 -26.12 -23.79
C PRO A 349 20.64 -27.54 -23.45
N THR A 350 21.91 -27.68 -23.06
CA THR A 350 22.38 -28.88 -22.36
C THR A 350 21.85 -28.88 -20.91
N TRP A 351 21.43 -30.03 -20.39
CA TRP A 351 21.04 -30.15 -18.98
C TRP A 351 22.24 -30.57 -18.12
N THR A 352 22.84 -29.60 -17.42
CA THR A 352 23.83 -29.88 -16.37
C THR A 352 23.09 -30.20 -15.08
N VAL A 353 23.26 -31.43 -14.57
CA VAL A 353 22.60 -31.88 -13.34
C VAL A 353 23.15 -31.09 -12.14
N PRO A 354 22.29 -30.46 -11.31
CA PRO A 354 22.71 -29.75 -10.10
C PRO A 354 23.37 -30.73 -9.12
N TYR A 355 24.46 -30.30 -8.45
CA TYR A 355 25.24 -31.08 -7.49
C TYR A 355 24.91 -30.74 -6.03
#